data_AF-A0A966DYI5-F1
#
_entry.id   AF-A0A966DYI5-F1
#
_cell.length_a   1.000
_cell.length_b   1.000
_cell.length_c   1.000
_cell.angle_alpha   90.00
_cell.angle_beta   90.00
_cell.angle_gamma   90.00
#
_symmetry.space_group_name_H-M   'P 1'
#
loop_
_entity.id
_entity.type
_entity.pdbx_description
1 polymer ?
#
loop_
_entity_poly.entity_id
_entity_poly.type
_entity_poly.pdbx_seq_one_letter_code
_entity_poly.pdbx_strand_id
1 'polypeptide(L)'
;MLQRIITVALLAGVGYWYWSGPYQERVNPTPEQKLLENSENMRECIYNKKYAASRTLTGIVNPEEICAEELNLYEYEGQWHSYDDVRESH
;
A
#
# COMPACT_ATOMS: atom_id res chain seq x y z
N MET A 1 -35.44 -19.48 -20.15
CA MET A 1 -34.58 -19.94 -19.02
C MET A 1 -33.10 -20.00 -19.39
N LEU A 2 -32.74 -20.49 -20.58
CA LEU A 2 -31.34 -20.61 -21.04
C LEU A 2 -30.53 -19.30 -20.95
N GLN A 3 -31.12 -18.17 -21.35
CA GLN A 3 -30.46 -16.85 -21.27
C GLN A 3 -30.06 -16.45 -19.83
N ARG A 4 -30.89 -16.80 -18.83
CA ARG A 4 -30.58 -16.54 -17.41
C ARG A 4 -29.42 -17.40 -16.92
N ILE A 5 -29.31 -18.65 -17.40
CA ILE A 5 -28.22 -19.56 -17.03
C ILE A 5 -26.89 -19.06 -17.60
N ILE A 6 -26.88 -18.62 -18.86
CA ILE A 6 -25.67 -18.09 -19.52
C ILE A 6 -25.18 -16.82 -18.82
N THR A 7 -26.09 -15.90 -18.44
CA THR A 7 -25.70 -14.68 -17.72
C THR A 7 -25.14 -14.97 -16.33
N VAL A 8 -25.75 -15.90 -15.59
CA VAL A 8 -25.23 -16.31 -14.28
C VAL A 8 -23.86 -16.98 -14.42
N ALA A 9 -23.65 -17.83 -15.43
CA ALA A 9 -22.36 -18.48 -15.67
C ALA A 9 -21.26 -17.46 -16.03
N LEU A 10 -21.59 -16.44 -16.83
CA LEU A 10 -20.65 -15.35 -17.16
C LEU A 10 -20.27 -14.54 -15.92
N LEU A 11 -21.24 -14.14 -15.10
CA LEU A 11 -20.98 -13.38 -13.87
C LEU A 11 -20.16 -14.20 -12.88
N ALA A 12 -20.47 -15.50 -12.73
CA ALA A 12 -19.69 -16.40 -11.88
C ALA A 12 -18.26 -16.58 -12.40
N GLY A 13 -18.07 -16.70 -13.72
CA GLY A 13 -16.75 -16.81 -14.33
C GLY A 13 -15.90 -15.55 -14.14
N VAL A 14 -16.48 -14.36 -14.36
CA VAL A 14 -15.78 -13.09 -14.15
C VAL A 14 -15.45 -12.87 -12.67
N GLY A 15 -16.41 -13.17 -11.78
CA GLY A 15 -16.20 -13.08 -10.34
C GLY A 15 -15.09 -14.02 -9.85
N TYR A 16 -15.08 -15.27 -10.34
CA TYR A 16 -14.04 -16.24 -10.01
C TYR A 16 -12.67 -15.79 -10.53
N TRP A 17 -12.58 -15.33 -11.78
CA TRP A 17 -11.32 -14.83 -12.35
C TRP A 17 -10.76 -13.64 -11.57
N TYR A 18 -11.62 -12.68 -11.21
CA TYR A 18 -11.22 -11.52 -10.39
C TYR A 18 -10.75 -11.93 -8.99
N TRP A 19 -11.42 -12.91 -8.37
CA TRP A 19 -11.02 -13.41 -7.06
C TRP A 19 -9.72 -14.23 -7.11
N SER A 20 -9.53 -15.05 -8.15
CA SER A 20 -8.36 -15.94 -8.26
C SER A 20 -7.07 -15.23 -8.66
N GLY A 21 -7.14 -14.07 -9.32
CA GLY A 21 -5.97 -13.33 -9.80
C GLY A 21 -5.75 -12.03 -9.03
N PRO A 22 -6.34 -10.91 -9.47
CA PRO A 22 -5.99 -9.57 -8.97
C PRO A 22 -6.32 -9.34 -7.50
N TYR A 23 -7.34 -10.04 -6.96
CA TYR A 23 -7.62 -9.96 -5.52
C TYR A 23 -6.54 -10.65 -4.68
N GLN A 24 -6.06 -11.83 -5.10
CA GLN A 24 -5.01 -12.56 -4.39
C GLN A 24 -3.68 -11.78 -4.36
N GLU A 25 -3.33 -11.11 -5.46
CA GLU A 25 -2.14 -10.26 -5.54
C GLU A 25 -2.17 -9.08 -4.56
N ARG A 26 -3.36 -8.52 -4.28
CA ARG A 26 -3.52 -7.45 -3.28
C ARG A 26 -3.48 -7.96 -1.85
N VAL A 27 -3.96 -9.17 -1.60
CA VAL A 27 -4.04 -9.74 -0.25
C VAL A 27 -2.70 -10.35 0.18
N ASN A 28 -1.90 -10.84 -0.77
CA ASN A 28 -0.57 -11.40 -0.50
C ASN A 28 0.48 -10.72 -1.39
N PRO A 29 0.81 -9.45 -1.13
CA PRO A 29 1.81 -8.73 -1.92
C PRO A 29 3.19 -9.35 -1.76
N THR A 30 3.97 -9.36 -2.83
CA THR A 30 5.36 -9.81 -2.80
C THR A 30 6.22 -8.84 -1.97
N PRO A 31 7.38 -9.28 -1.45
CA PRO A 31 8.29 -8.39 -0.71
C PRO A 31 8.65 -7.12 -1.49
N GLU A 32 8.89 -7.23 -2.80
CA GLU A 32 9.18 -6.08 -3.67
C GLU A 32 8.00 -5.10 -3.78
N GLN A 33 6.78 -5.62 -3.87
CA GLN A 33 5.57 -4.79 -3.90
C GLN A 33 5.38 -4.03 -2.59
N LYS A 34 5.67 -4.67 -1.45
CA LYS A 34 5.63 -4.01 -0.13
C LYS A 34 6.65 -2.88 -0.04
N LEU A 35 7.89 -3.10 -0.50
CA LEU A 35 8.93 -2.06 -0.51
C LEU A 35 8.54 -0.87 -1.40
N LEU A 36 7.95 -1.16 -2.56
CA LEU A 36 7.44 -0.13 -3.47
C LEU A 36 6.31 0.67 -2.79
N GLU A 37 5.31 -0.01 -2.24
CA GLU A 37 4.18 0.61 -1.54
C GLU A 37 4.66 1.49 -0.37
N ASN A 38 5.58 1.00 0.45
CA ASN A 38 6.19 1.76 1.53
C ASN A 38 6.88 3.03 1.01
N SER A 39 7.64 2.93 -0.07
CA SER A 39 8.31 4.09 -0.68
C SER A 39 7.32 5.12 -1.23
N GLU A 40 6.20 4.66 -1.81
CA GLU A 40 5.14 5.53 -2.33
C GLU A 40 4.40 6.23 -1.18
N ASN A 41 4.02 5.50 -0.14
CA ASN A 41 3.39 6.03 1.07
C ASN A 41 4.31 7.06 1.75
N MET A 42 5.61 6.77 1.80
CA MET A 42 6.60 7.67 2.37
C MET A 42 6.69 8.98 1.58
N ARG A 43 6.74 8.89 0.25
CA ARG A 43 6.76 10.05 -0.64
C ARG A 43 5.50 10.90 -0.50
N GLU A 44 4.33 10.26 -0.45
CA GLU A 44 3.05 10.94 -0.30
C GLU A 44 2.95 11.64 1.06
N CYS A 45 3.34 10.97 2.14
CA CYS A 45 3.35 11.56 3.47
C CYS A 45 4.27 12.79 3.53
N ILE A 46 5.52 12.69 3.06
CA ILE A 46 6.46 13.81 3.04
C ILE A 46 5.90 14.97 2.23
N TYR A 47 5.31 14.69 1.07
CA TYR A 47 4.69 15.70 0.23
C TYR A 47 3.56 16.43 0.97
N ASN A 48 2.65 15.69 1.60
CA ASN A 48 1.52 16.23 2.35
C ASN A 48 1.99 17.08 3.55
N LYS A 49 3.00 16.62 4.29
CA LYS A 49 3.61 17.38 5.39
C LYS A 49 4.22 18.68 4.90
N LYS A 50 5.03 18.64 3.84
CA LYS A 50 5.63 19.85 3.22
C LYS A 50 4.56 20.82 2.73
N TYR A 51 3.51 20.30 2.09
CA TYR A 51 2.40 21.10 1.63
C TYR A 51 1.64 21.76 2.79
N ALA A 52 1.34 21.02 3.87
CA ALA A 52 0.70 21.55 5.07
C ALA A 52 1.57 22.61 5.78
N ALA A 53 2.88 22.38 5.88
CA ALA A 53 3.84 23.33 6.45
C ALA A 53 3.81 24.68 5.71
N SER A 54 3.81 24.62 4.37
CA SER A 54 3.74 25.82 3.52
C SER A 54 2.48 26.66 3.75
N ARG A 55 1.37 26.04 4.15
CA ARG A 55 0.08 26.71 4.40
C ARG A 55 -0.06 27.25 5.82
N THR A 56 0.70 26.71 6.78
CA THR A 56 0.52 26.98 8.20
C THR A 56 1.60 27.86 8.82
N LEU A 57 2.61 28.29 8.04
CA LEU A 57 3.80 29.02 8.54
C LEU A 57 4.54 28.29 9.67
N THR A 58 4.25 26.99 9.88
CA THR A 58 4.96 26.14 10.82
C THR A 58 6.07 25.41 10.07
N GLY A 59 7.31 25.56 10.54
CA GLY A 59 8.44 24.82 10.01
C GLY A 59 8.38 23.38 10.49
N ILE A 60 8.26 22.42 9.57
CA ILE A 60 8.47 21.01 9.90
C ILE A 60 9.98 20.76 9.85
N VAL A 61 10.55 20.38 10.99
CA VAL A 61 12.01 20.22 11.17
C VAL A 61 12.51 18.95 10.49
N ASN A 62 11.71 17.89 10.44
CA ASN A 62 12.06 16.64 9.75
C ASN A 62 10.80 15.85 9.30
N PRO A 63 10.28 16.08 8.08
CA PRO A 63 9.08 15.38 7.61
C PRO A 63 9.32 13.88 7.37
N GLU A 64 10.57 13.48 7.14
CA GLU A 64 10.94 12.10 6.86
C GLU A 64 10.87 11.25 8.14
N GLU A 65 11.46 11.70 9.24
CA GLU A 65 11.37 10.99 10.52
C GLU A 65 9.92 10.86 11.02
N ILE A 66 9.13 11.94 10.90
CA ILE A 66 7.71 11.93 11.28
C ILE A 66 6.94 10.90 10.44
N CYS A 67 7.15 10.90 9.11
CA CYS A 67 6.44 9.99 8.23
C CYS A 67 6.89 8.53 8.43
N ALA A 68 8.16 8.29 8.77
CA ALA A 68 8.68 6.96 9.06
C ALA A 68 8.04 6.41 10.35
N GLU A 69 7.90 7.26 11.37
CA GLU A 69 7.19 6.90 12.61
C GLU A 69 5.69 6.67 12.37
N GLU A 70 5.02 7.57 11.64
CA GLU A 70 3.58 7.46 11.33
C GLU A 70 3.24 6.21 10.52
N LEU A 71 4.12 5.81 9.60
CA LEU A 71 3.94 4.62 8.77
C LEU A 71 4.58 3.36 9.37
N ASN A 72 5.22 3.46 10.54
CA ASN A 72 5.94 2.36 11.20
C ASN A 72 7.00 1.71 10.27
N LEU A 73 7.76 2.56 9.58
CA LEU A 73 8.79 2.18 8.62
C LEU A 73 10.19 2.50 9.16
N TYR A 74 11.18 1.78 8.64
CA TYR A 74 12.59 2.08 8.82
C TYR A 74 13.35 1.97 7.51
N GLU A 75 14.42 2.76 7.40
CA GLU A 75 15.31 2.69 6.24
C GLU A 75 16.38 1.63 6.47
N TYR A 76 16.53 0.73 5.50
CA TYR A 76 17.62 -0.24 5.46
C TYR A 76 18.06 -0.42 4.00
N GLU A 77 19.36 -0.32 3.75
CA GLU A 77 19.95 -0.41 2.40
C GLU A 77 19.31 0.52 1.34
N GLY A 78 18.81 1.69 1.77
CA GLY A 78 18.14 2.67 0.90
C GLY A 78 16.69 2.31 0.53
N GLN A 79 16.09 1.35 1.23
CA GLN A 79 14.70 0.95 1.05
C GLN A 79 13.91 1.10 2.35
N TRP A 80 12.61 1.35 2.24
CA TRP A 80 11.70 1.50 3.38
C TRP A 80 11.03 0.18 3.71
N HIS A 81 11.43 -0.40 4.84
CA HIS A 81 10.90 -1.64 5.37
C HIS A 81 9.89 -1.36 6.47
N SER A 82 8.86 -2.21 6.60
CA SER A 82 7.91 -2.12 7.72
C SER A 82 8.41 -2.92 8.91
N TYR A 83 8.26 -2.36 10.11
CA TYR A 83 8.51 -3.10 11.34
C TYR A 83 7.51 -4.25 11.54
N ASP A 84 6.31 -4.16 10.97
CA ASP A 84 5.28 -5.19 11.13
C ASP A 84 5.63 -6.45 10.35
N ASP A 85 6.24 -6.32 9.17
CA ASP A 85 6.73 -7.46 8.38
C ASP A 85 7.81 -8.27 9.14
N VAL A 86 8.66 -7.59 9.91
CA VAL A 86 9.70 -8.25 10.72
C VAL A 86 9.10 -8.86 11.98
N ARG A 87 8.11 -8.20 12.61
CA ARG A 87 7.49 -8.66 13.86
C ARG A 87 6.64 -9.91 13.67
N GLU A 88 6.00 -10.08 12.51
CA GLU A 88 5.23 -11.30 12.17
C GLU A 88 6.12 -12.52 11.86
N SER A 89 7.43 -12.33 11.66
CA SER A 89 8.37 -13.41 11.36
C SER A 89 8.98 -14.12 12.59
N HIS A 90 8.57 -13.72 13.80
CA HIS A 90 9.11 -14.19 15.08
C HIS A 90 8.10 -14.92 15.97
#